data_AF-A0AAP0DD69-F1
#
_entry.id   AF-A0AAP0DD69-F1
#
_cell.length_a   1.000
_cell.length_b   1.000
_cell.length_c   1.000
_cell.angle_alpha   90.00
_cell.angle_beta   90.00
_cell.angle_gamma   90.00
#
_symmetry.space_group_name_H-M   'P 1'
#
loop_
_entity.id
_entity.type
_entity.pdbx_description
1 polymer ?
#
loop_
_entity_poly.entity_id
_entity_poly.type
_entity_poly.pdbx_seq_one_letter_code
_entity_poly.pdbx_strand_id
1 'polypeptide(L)'
;MNHGFPGIPDLNIPDTLPEHIKLALDMSDLVQLAEEYEAMEASIAASEAGPSQPRKKRREINREREKGDVGLFKDYFAENHVYHEGLFRRRYKMTCRLYNRIVADITTEGMSVNWRYFTQRRDAAGRLGLSTNQKTTCALGY
;
A
#
# COMPACT_ATOMS: atom_id res chain seq x y z
N MET A 1 0.35 -18.43 -51.84
CA MET A 1 1.03 -18.85 -50.60
C MET A 1 -0.01 -18.92 -49.51
N ASN A 2 -0.26 -20.13 -49.00
CA ASN A 2 -1.04 -20.36 -47.79
C ASN A 2 -0.16 -20.10 -46.58
N HIS A 3 -0.61 -19.30 -45.62
CA HIS A 3 -0.28 -19.46 -44.20
C HIS A 3 -1.53 -19.11 -43.40
N GLY A 4 -2.22 -20.13 -42.89
CA GLY A 4 -3.39 -19.98 -42.02
C GLY A 4 -3.01 -19.79 -40.56
N PHE A 5 -3.93 -19.22 -39.77
CA PHE A 5 -4.06 -19.34 -38.31
C PHE A 5 -5.37 -18.65 -37.86
N PRO A 6 -5.89 -18.95 -36.65
CA PRO A 6 -6.83 -20.02 -36.32
C PRO A 6 -8.28 -19.54 -36.17
N GLY A 7 -9.23 -20.49 -36.19
CA GLY A 7 -10.65 -20.26 -35.95
C GLY A 7 -10.91 -19.67 -34.56
N ILE A 8 -11.72 -18.61 -34.54
CA ILE A 8 -12.39 -18.11 -33.33
C ILE A 8 -13.54 -19.09 -33.05
N PRO A 9 -13.64 -19.65 -31.82
CA PRO A 9 -14.80 -20.47 -31.46
C PRO A 9 -16.06 -19.61 -31.42
N ASP A 10 -17.16 -20.14 -31.98
CA ASP A 10 -18.50 -19.56 -31.96
C ASP A 10 -18.83 -18.98 -30.58
N LEU A 11 -18.96 -17.65 -30.51
CA LEU A 11 -19.59 -16.98 -29.39
C LEU A 11 -21.11 -17.16 -29.58
N ASN A 12 -21.67 -18.08 -28.81
CA ASN A 12 -23.09 -18.28 -28.63
C ASN A 12 -23.74 -16.97 -28.11
N ILE A 13 -24.33 -16.19 -29.00
CA ILE A 13 -25.20 -15.07 -28.65
C ILE A 13 -26.62 -15.67 -28.53
N PRO A 14 -27.22 -15.76 -27.34
CA PRO A 14 -28.55 -16.35 -27.21
C PRO A 14 -29.62 -15.47 -27.87
N ASP A 15 -30.46 -16.12 -28.69
CA ASP A 15 -31.59 -15.62 -29.50
C ASP A 15 -32.78 -15.03 -28.70
N THR A 16 -32.54 -14.40 -27.55
CA THR A 16 -33.60 -13.86 -26.69
C THR A 16 -33.51 -12.35 -26.55
N LEU A 17 -33.66 -11.62 -27.66
CA LEU A 17 -34.09 -10.22 -27.58
C LEU A 17 -35.44 -10.04 -28.30
N PRO A 18 -36.56 -10.06 -27.56
CA PRO A 18 -37.89 -9.91 -28.17
C PRO A 18 -38.20 -8.46 -28.57
N GLU A 19 -38.87 -8.30 -29.73
CA GLU A 19 -39.33 -7.09 -30.48
C GLU A 19 -40.10 -5.99 -29.71
N HIS A 20 -40.19 -6.04 -28.38
CA HIS A 20 -41.02 -5.14 -27.57
C HIS A 20 -40.36 -3.80 -27.22
N ILE A 21 -39.11 -3.55 -27.62
CA ILE A 21 -38.37 -2.29 -27.35
C ILE A 21 -38.76 -1.19 -28.36
N LYS A 22 -40.06 -1.11 -28.70
CA LYS A 22 -40.65 -0.03 -29.51
C LYS A 22 -41.78 0.64 -28.70
N LEU A 23 -41.36 1.59 -27.85
CA LEU A 23 -42.06 2.79 -27.37
C LEU A 23 -43.37 2.63 -26.56
N ALA A 24 -43.32 2.91 -25.25
CA ALA A 24 -44.25 3.80 -24.50
C ALA A 24 -43.94 3.77 -22.98
N LEU A 25 -43.00 4.61 -22.51
CA LEU A 25 -43.05 5.13 -21.14
C LEU A 25 -43.50 6.59 -21.25
N ASP A 26 -44.53 6.98 -20.51
CA ASP A 26 -44.98 8.38 -20.47
C ASP A 26 -43.86 9.24 -19.85
N MET A 27 -43.66 10.44 -20.37
CA MET A 27 -42.68 11.39 -19.86
C MET A 27 -42.97 11.79 -18.40
N SER A 28 -44.21 11.66 -17.96
CA SER A 28 -44.60 11.80 -16.54
C SER A 28 -43.93 10.74 -15.65
N ASP A 29 -43.89 9.49 -16.10
CA ASP A 29 -43.30 8.39 -15.33
C ASP A 29 -41.77 8.47 -15.29
N LEU A 30 -41.14 9.00 -16.35
CA LEU A 30 -39.70 9.25 -16.38
C LEU A 30 -39.27 10.39 -15.45
N VAL A 31 -40.10 11.42 -15.28
CA VAL A 31 -39.87 12.50 -14.32
C VAL A 31 -40.03 11.99 -12.89
N GLN A 32 -41.07 11.19 -12.63
CA GLN A 32 -41.27 10.55 -11.32
C GLN A 32 -40.13 9.59 -10.97
N LEU A 33 -39.66 8.78 -11.93
CA LEU A 33 -38.53 7.88 -11.73
C LEU A 33 -37.22 8.63 -11.45
N ALA A 34 -37.03 9.81 -12.06
CA ALA A 34 -35.88 10.66 -11.79
C ALA A 34 -35.95 11.27 -10.37
N GLU A 35 -37.12 11.77 -9.95
CA GLU A 35 -37.35 12.28 -8.59
C GLU A 35 -37.17 11.18 -7.53
N GLU A 36 -37.65 9.97 -7.80
CA GLU A 36 -37.46 8.79 -6.94
C GLU A 36 -35.98 8.37 -6.87
N TYR A 37 -35.23 8.48 -7.97
CA TYR A 37 -33.80 8.19 -8.00
C TYR A 37 -32.99 9.23 -7.21
N GLU A 38 -33.29 10.52 -7.38
CA GLU A 38 -32.67 11.61 -6.60
C GLU A 38 -32.98 11.48 -5.09
N ALA A 39 -34.22 11.10 -4.74
CA ALA A 39 -34.60 10.85 -3.35
C ALA A 39 -33.87 9.62 -2.77
N MET A 40 -33.68 8.57 -3.58
CA MET A 40 -32.92 7.39 -3.21
C MET A 40 -31.44 7.72 -3.01
N GLU A 41 -30.82 8.48 -3.92
CA GLU A 41 -29.44 8.96 -3.80
C GLU A 41 -29.25 9.83 -2.55
N ALA A 42 -30.19 10.74 -2.26
CA ALA A 42 -30.15 11.57 -1.06
C ALA A 42 -30.24 10.73 0.23
N SER A 43 -31.05 9.67 0.23
CA SER A 43 -31.15 8.74 1.37
C SER A 43 -29.88 7.91 1.58
N ILE A 44 -29.23 7.49 0.49
CA ILE A 44 -27.96 6.75 0.50
C ILE A 44 -26.85 7.66 1.02
N ALA A 45 -26.76 8.90 0.51
CA ALA A 45 -25.80 9.89 0.97
C ALA A 45 -25.99 10.24 2.46
N ALA A 46 -27.25 10.33 2.93
CA ALA A 46 -27.55 10.55 4.34
C ALA A 46 -27.19 9.35 5.23
N SER A 47 -27.31 8.12 4.70
CA SER A 47 -26.95 6.87 5.39
C SER A 47 -25.43 6.69 5.51
N GLU A 48 -24.66 7.06 4.47
CA GLU A 48 -23.19 7.08 4.50
C GLU A 48 -22.64 8.16 5.45
N ALA A 49 -23.42 9.20 5.74
CA ALA A 49 -23.09 10.27 6.67
C ALA A 49 -23.49 9.99 8.13
N GLY A 50 -23.65 8.72 8.52
CA GLY A 50 -23.91 8.34 9.90
C GLY A 50 -22.87 8.96 10.87
N PRO A 51 -23.29 9.40 12.08
CA PRO A 51 -22.40 10.07 13.01
C PRO A 51 -21.22 9.15 13.38
N SER A 52 -20.02 9.55 12.96
CA SER A 52 -18.78 8.89 13.37
C SER A 52 -18.64 9.02 14.88
N GLN A 53 -18.76 7.88 15.59
CA GLN A 53 -18.49 7.84 17.03
C GLN A 53 -17.08 8.39 17.27
N PRO A 54 -16.90 9.37 18.19
CA PRO A 54 -15.61 9.96 18.43
C PRO A 54 -14.62 8.88 18.86
N ARG A 55 -13.68 8.54 17.97
CA ARG A 55 -12.67 7.52 18.23
C ARG A 55 -11.87 7.97 19.45
N LYS A 56 -11.87 7.16 20.51
CA LYS A 56 -11.06 7.42 21.71
C LYS A 56 -9.61 7.63 21.27
N LYS A 57 -9.08 8.83 21.51
CA LYS A 57 -7.74 9.23 21.06
C LYS A 57 -6.72 8.26 21.66
N ARG A 58 -6.05 7.48 20.82
CA ARG A 58 -5.01 6.55 21.25
C ARG A 58 -3.90 7.33 21.93
N ARG A 59 -3.51 6.94 23.14
CA ARG A 59 -2.33 7.51 23.81
C ARG A 59 -1.10 7.20 22.98
N GLU A 60 -0.41 8.24 22.55
CA GLU A 60 0.89 8.10 21.93
C GLU A 60 1.95 7.82 23.00
N ILE A 61 2.71 6.74 22.83
CA ILE A 61 3.84 6.41 23.69
C ILE A 61 5.10 6.72 22.88
N ASN A 62 5.91 7.67 23.36
CA ASN A 62 7.22 7.91 22.79
C ASN A 62 8.15 6.75 23.14
N ARG A 63 8.56 5.98 22.13
CA ARG A 63 9.49 4.85 22.26
C ARG A 63 10.92 5.23 21.88
N GLU A 64 11.23 6.52 21.79
CA GLU A 64 12.56 7.04 21.50
C GLU A 64 13.15 6.45 20.21
N ARG A 65 12.37 6.44 19.10
CA ARG A 65 12.74 5.78 17.84
C ARG A 65 14.12 6.19 17.32
N GLU A 66 14.42 7.48 17.40
CA GLU A 66 15.71 8.05 16.99
C GLU A 66 16.87 7.55 17.86
N LYS A 67 16.67 7.46 19.18
CA LYS A 67 17.66 6.90 20.09
C LYS A 67 17.92 5.41 19.79
N GLY A 68 16.86 4.68 19.42
CA GLY A 68 17.00 3.30 18.94
C GLY A 68 17.85 3.18 17.68
N ASP A 69 17.78 4.17 16.78
CA ASP A 69 18.59 4.19 15.55
C ASP A 69 20.06 4.47 15.86
N VAL A 70 20.32 5.47 16.70
CA VAL A 70 21.67 5.81 17.17
C VAL A 70 22.30 4.63 17.91
N GLY A 71 21.53 3.95 18.76
CA GLY A 71 21.98 2.74 19.47
C GLY A 71 22.34 1.62 18.50
N LEU A 72 21.45 1.31 17.55
CA LEU A 72 21.70 0.31 16.52
C LEU A 72 22.99 0.60 15.73
N PHE A 73 23.18 1.87 15.34
CA PHE A 73 24.38 2.30 14.62
C PHE A 73 25.65 2.12 15.46
N LYS A 74 25.63 2.58 16.71
CA LYS A 74 26.76 2.48 17.63
C LYS A 74 27.15 1.03 17.92
N ASP A 75 26.17 0.15 18.05
CA ASP A 75 26.37 -1.24 18.44
C ASP A 75 27.00 -2.09 17.33
N TYR A 76 26.70 -1.79 16.06
CA TYR A 76 27.05 -2.65 14.92
C TYR A 76 27.89 -2.00 13.82
N PHE A 77 27.75 -0.70 13.60
CA PHE A 77 28.28 -0.04 12.40
C PHE A 77 29.33 1.04 12.71
N ALA A 78 29.45 1.46 13.97
CA ALA A 78 30.52 2.35 14.39
C ALA A 78 31.90 1.66 14.28
N GLU A 79 32.96 2.48 14.15
CA GLU A 79 34.34 2.01 14.06
C GLU A 79 34.73 1.15 15.28
N ASN A 80 34.33 1.59 16.48
CA ASN A 80 34.47 0.83 17.73
C ASN A 80 33.14 0.17 18.12
N HIS A 81 32.61 -0.69 17.26
CA HIS A 81 31.33 -1.37 17.50
C HIS A 81 31.42 -2.32 18.71
N VAL A 82 30.33 -2.41 19.47
CA VAL A 82 30.21 -3.32 20.63
C VAL A 82 30.18 -4.78 20.17
N TYR A 83 29.55 -5.07 19.03
CA TYR A 83 29.42 -6.43 18.51
C TYR A 83 30.34 -6.68 17.32
N HIS A 84 31.36 -7.52 17.54
CA HIS A 84 32.27 -7.95 16.49
C HIS A 84 31.58 -8.76 15.38
N GLU A 85 32.20 -8.82 14.20
CA GLU A 85 31.64 -9.43 12.99
C GLU A 85 31.10 -10.86 13.19
N GLY A 86 31.71 -11.67 14.06
CA GLY A 86 31.21 -13.01 14.38
C GLY A 86 29.81 -13.00 15.01
N LEU A 87 29.52 -12.05 15.89
CA LEU A 87 28.20 -11.89 16.50
C LEU A 87 27.19 -11.33 15.51
N PHE A 88 27.62 -10.40 14.64
CA PHE A 88 26.79 -9.90 13.55
C PHE A 88 26.38 -11.02 12.59
N ARG A 89 27.35 -11.84 12.15
CA ARG A 89 27.10 -13.03 11.30
C ARG A 89 26.19 -14.03 11.98
N ARG A 90 26.32 -14.25 13.29
CA ARG A 90 25.42 -15.17 14.02
C ARG A 90 23.97 -14.67 14.01
N ARG A 91 23.77 -13.35 14.18
CA ARG A 91 22.45 -12.71 14.25
C ARG A 91 21.79 -12.56 12.88
N TYR A 92 22.49 -11.96 11.91
CA TYR A 92 21.93 -11.63 10.60
C TYR A 92 22.28 -12.64 9.50
N LYS A 93 23.04 -13.70 9.83
CA LYS A 93 23.51 -14.74 8.90
C LYS A 93 24.34 -14.23 7.72
N MET A 94 24.83 -12.99 7.79
CA MET A 94 25.64 -12.33 6.76
C MET A 94 26.71 -11.43 7.39
N THR A 95 27.68 -10.97 6.59
CA THR A 95 28.72 -10.03 7.05
C THR A 95 28.19 -8.59 7.12
N CYS A 96 28.80 -7.75 7.96
CA CYS A 96 28.47 -6.31 8.02
C CYS A 96 28.64 -5.65 6.65
N ARG A 97 29.66 -6.08 5.89
CA ARG A 97 29.93 -5.61 4.53
C ARG A 97 28.77 -5.89 3.57
N LEU A 98 28.20 -7.10 3.61
CA LEU A 98 27.05 -7.43 2.76
C LEU A 98 25.81 -6.64 3.18
N TYR A 99 25.56 -6.52 4.48
CA TYR A 99 24.46 -5.69 4.98
C TYR A 99 24.57 -4.25 4.49
N ASN A 100 25.75 -3.63 4.59
CA ASN A 100 25.96 -2.25 4.15
C ASN A 100 25.72 -2.09 2.65
N ARG A 101 26.10 -3.08 1.83
CA ARG A 101 25.78 -3.09 0.39
C ARG A 101 24.28 -3.16 0.14
N ILE A 102 23.56 -4.04 0.83
CA ILE A 102 22.10 -4.14 0.72
C ILE A 102 21.43 -2.79 1.05
N VAL A 103 21.85 -2.15 2.14
CA VAL A 103 21.31 -0.83 2.53
C VAL A 103 21.65 0.25 1.49
N ALA A 104 22.88 0.27 0.98
CA ALA A 104 23.30 1.21 -0.07
C ALA A 104 22.50 1.01 -1.37
N ASP A 105 22.31 -0.23 -1.79
CA ASP A 105 21.57 -0.56 -3.01
C ASP A 105 20.10 -0.12 -2.86
N ILE A 106 19.45 -0.44 -1.74
CA ILE A 106 18.06 -0.04 -1.47
C ILE A 106 17.88 1.49 -1.42
N THR A 107 18.91 2.23 -0.98
CA THR A 107 18.87 3.69 -0.86
C THR A 107 19.29 4.43 -2.13
N THR A 108 19.85 3.73 -3.12
CA THR A 108 20.24 4.32 -4.40
C THR A 108 19.01 4.83 -5.16
N GLU A 109 19.08 6.01 -5.78
CA GLU A 109 17.90 6.73 -6.30
C GLU A 109 17.05 5.92 -7.30
N GLY A 110 17.67 5.33 -8.34
CA GLY A 110 16.96 4.55 -9.36
C GLY A 110 16.31 3.27 -8.81
N MET A 111 16.67 2.95 -7.59
CA MET A 111 16.40 1.73 -6.89
C MET A 111 15.24 2.10 -5.88
N SER A 112 15.38 3.17 -5.09
CA SER A 112 14.43 3.63 -4.06
C SER A 112 12.96 3.80 -4.50
N VAL A 113 12.68 3.98 -5.81
CA VAL A 113 11.31 4.03 -6.35
C VAL A 113 10.58 2.71 -6.09
N ASN A 114 11.28 1.59 -6.25
CA ASN A 114 10.72 0.24 -6.09
C ASN A 114 10.59 -0.16 -4.62
N TRP A 115 11.46 0.33 -3.72
CA TRP A 115 11.42 0.00 -2.28
C TRP A 115 11.16 1.21 -1.39
N ARG A 116 10.11 1.94 -1.74
CA ARG A 116 9.58 3.09 -1.00
C ARG A 116 9.35 2.84 0.50
N TYR A 117 9.17 1.58 0.91
CA TYR A 117 9.07 1.19 2.31
C TYR A 117 10.35 1.51 3.10
N PHE A 118 11.53 1.29 2.53
CA PHE A 118 12.82 1.42 3.22
C PHE A 118 13.34 2.86 3.28
N THR A 119 12.85 3.74 2.39
CA THR A 119 13.15 5.17 2.45
C THR A 119 12.62 5.78 3.75
N GLN A 120 13.47 6.49 4.49
CA GLN A 120 13.05 7.23 5.67
C GLN A 120 12.29 8.49 5.23
N ARG A 121 11.09 8.71 5.80
CA ARG A 121 10.21 9.82 5.43
C ARG A 121 9.56 10.39 6.68
N ARG A 122 9.14 11.65 6.59
CA ARG A 122 8.34 12.27 7.66
C ARG A 122 6.90 11.77 7.61
N ASP A 123 6.32 11.51 8.78
CA ASP A 123 4.91 11.19 8.94
C ASP A 123 4.04 12.45 8.77
N ALA A 124 2.70 12.28 8.79
CA ALA A 124 1.77 13.40 8.66
C ALA A 124 1.87 14.42 9.82
N ALA A 125 2.50 14.05 10.94
CA ALA A 125 2.81 14.93 12.06
C ALA A 125 4.21 15.56 11.95
N GLY A 126 4.91 15.36 10.82
CA GLY A 126 6.22 15.91 10.54
C GLY A 126 7.39 15.18 11.21
N ARG A 127 7.18 14.04 11.86
CA ARG A 127 8.27 13.30 12.54
C ARG A 127 8.94 12.32 11.62
N LEU A 128 10.26 12.17 11.75
CA LEU A 128 11.00 11.16 10.98
C LEU A 128 10.53 9.75 11.37
N GLY A 129 10.15 8.97 10.35
CA GLY A 129 9.86 7.54 10.50
C GLY A 129 11.12 6.74 10.83
N LEU A 130 10.97 5.41 10.95
CA LEU A 130 12.10 4.51 11.17
C LEU A 130 13.13 4.64 10.04
N SER A 131 14.41 4.56 10.40
CA SER A 131 15.52 4.63 9.45
C SER A 131 15.52 3.41 8.52
N THR A 132 16.24 3.52 7.41
CA THR A 132 16.46 2.40 6.50
C THR A 132 17.13 1.23 7.25
N ASN A 133 18.16 1.50 8.05
CA ASN A 133 18.84 0.48 8.85
C ASN A 133 17.87 -0.25 9.79
N GLN A 134 17.04 0.49 10.54
CA GLN A 134 16.05 -0.13 11.43
C GLN A 134 15.08 -1.04 10.67
N LYS A 135 14.60 -0.61 9.50
CA LYS A 135 13.68 -1.39 8.66
C LYS A 135 14.36 -2.62 8.07
N THR A 136 15.58 -2.47 7.55
CA THR A 136 16.38 -3.58 7.01
C THR A 136 16.72 -4.59 8.09
N THR A 137 17.13 -4.14 9.27
CA THR A 137 17.38 -5.00 10.44
C THR A 137 16.13 -5.76 10.88
N CYS A 138 14.96 -5.13 10.84
CA CYS A 138 13.68 -5.78 11.13
C CYS A 138 13.32 -6.83 10.06
N ALA A 139 13.56 -6.52 8.78
CA ALA A 139 13.26 -7.43 7.66
C ALA A 139 14.20 -8.64 7.58
N LEU A 140 15.47 -8.45 7.92
CA LEU A 140 16.48 -9.51 7.93
C LEU A 140 16.50 -10.33 9.22
N GLY A 141 15.95 -9.78 10.30
CA GLY A 141 15.97 -10.40 11.61
C GLY A 141 14.67 -11.11 11.93
N TYR A 142 14.58 -12.41 11.60
CA TYR A 142 13.95 -13.49 12.38
C TYR A 142 14.49 -14.83 11.87
#